data_AF-A0A1F6YZZ0-F1
#
_entry.id   AF-A0A1F6YZZ0-F1
#
_cell.length_a   1.000
_cell.length_b   1.000
_cell.length_c   1.000
_cell.angle_alpha   90.00
_cell.angle_beta   90.00
_cell.angle_gamma   90.00
#
_symmetry.space_group_name_H-M   'P 1'
#
loop_
_entity.id
_entity.type
_entity.pdbx_description
1 polymer ?
#
loop_
_entity_poly.entity_id
_entity_poly.type
_entity_poly.pdbx_seq_one_letter_code
_entity_poly.pdbx_strand_id
1 'polypeptide(L)' 'MEDILKIAIGIAVLLLGIPIGSYLAQKTKEELKAGQKWFKLIIIISIICSIVSLITRNDFLFFSFLFIAIVTSRSLR' A
#
# COMPACT_ATOMS: atom_id res chain seq x y z
N MET A 1 -13.66 -14.63 -22.73
CA MET A 1 -14.53 -13.45 -22.55
C MET A 1 -14.69 -13.10 -21.07
N GLU A 2 -14.94 -14.09 -20.20
CA GLU A 2 -14.97 -13.89 -18.73
C GLU A 2 -13.69 -13.30 -18.15
N ASP A 3 -12.50 -13.75 -18.58
CA ASP A 3 -11.23 -13.28 -17.99
C ASP A 3 -10.96 -11.79 -18.27
N ILE A 4 -11.29 -11.33 -19.48
CA ILE A 4 -11.17 -9.91 -19.85
C ILE A 4 -12.12 -9.05 -19.01
N LEU A 5 -13.32 -9.56 -18.73
CA LEU A 5 -14.34 -8.87 -17.94
C LEU A 5 -13.94 -8.81 -16.45
N LYS A 6 -13.36 -9.88 -15.91
CA LYS A 6 -12.76 -9.90 -14.56
C LYS A 6 -11.60 -8.91 -14.42
N ILE A 7 -10.71 -8.85 -15.41
CA ILE A 7 -9.60 -7.89 -15.44
C ILE A 7 -10.13 -6.45 -15.50
N ALA A 8 -11.13 -6.18 -16.36
CA ALA A 8 -11.74 -4.86 -16.47
C ALA A 8 -12.42 -4.40 -15.17
N ILE A 9 -13.15 -5.29 -14.50
CA ILE A 9 -13.73 -5.02 -13.17
C ILE A 9 -12.63 -4.75 -12.15
N GLY A 10 -11.55 -5.55 -12.14
CA GLY A 10 -10.41 -5.34 -11.26
C GLY A 10 -9.77 -3.97 -11.44
N ILE A 11 -9.55 -3.54 -12.69
CA ILE A 11 -9.02 -2.21 -13.01
C ILE A 11 -9.98 -1.11 -12.54
N ALA A 12 -11.29 -1.26 -12.79
CA ALA A 12 -12.28 -0.27 -12.36
C ALA A 12 -12.32 -0.12 -10.83
N VAL A 13 -12.28 -1.23 -10.09
CA VAL A 13 -12.23 -1.22 -8.62
C VAL A 13 -10.94 -0.57 -8.12
N LEU A 14 -9.79 -0.86 -8.73
CA LEU A 14 -8.51 -0.22 -8.39
C LEU A 14 -8.55 1.29 -8.62
N LEU A 15 -9.12 1.73 -9.73
CA LEU A 15 -9.27 3.16 -10.05
C LEU A 15 -10.17 3.88 -9.04
N LEU A 16 -11.23 3.22 -8.55
CA LEU A 16 -12.10 3.76 -7.50
C LEU A 16 -11.39 3.88 -6.13
N GLY A 17 -10.35 3.10 -5.88
CA GLY A 17 -9.53 3.22 -4.67
C GLY A 17 -8.89 4.62 -4.52
N ILE A 18 -8.58 5.29 -5.64
CA ILE A 18 -7.96 6.63 -5.64
C ILE A 18 -8.91 7.71 -5.08
N PRO A 19 -10.12 7.94 -5.63
CA PRO A 19 -11.04 8.95 -5.12
C PRO A 19 -11.56 8.60 -3.71
N ILE A 20 -11.82 7.31 -3.43
CA ILE A 20 -12.28 6.88 -2.11
C ILE A 20 -11.21 7.14 -1.05
N GLY A 21 -9.96 6.76 -1.33
CA GLY A 21 -8.83 7.02 -0.43
C GLY A 21 -8.60 8.52 -0.19
N SER A 22 -8.70 9.33 -1.25
CA SER A 22 -8.59 10.79 -1.14
C SER A 22 -9.71 11.41 -0.29
N TYR A 23 -10.95 10.96 -0.47
CA TYR A 23 -12.09 11.42 0.31
C TYR A 23 -11.97 11.06 1.79
N LEU A 24 -11.57 9.81 2.09
CA LEU A 24 -11.33 9.35 3.45
C LEU A 24 -10.22 10.16 4.13
N ALA A 25 -9.08 10.36 3.45
CA ALA A 25 -7.97 11.13 3.99
C ALA A 25 -8.35 12.57 4.36
N GLN A 26 -9.31 13.17 3.66
CA GLN A 26 -9.81 14.51 4.00
C GLN A 26 -10.69 14.51 5.26
N LYS A 27 -11.46 13.45 5.48
CA LYS A 27 -12.37 13.30 6.63
C LYS A 27 -11.65 12.84 7.89
N THR A 28 -10.56 12.09 7.78
CA THR A 28 -9.85 11.48 8.91
C THR A 28 -8.49 12.12 9.21
N LYS A 29 -8.29 13.41 8.87
CA LYS A 29 -6.99 14.10 9.04
C LYS A 29 -6.42 14.02 10.46
N GLU A 30 -7.25 14.08 11.49
CA GLU A 30 -6.79 13.99 12.88
C GLU A 30 -6.34 12.59 13.27
N GLU A 31 -7.09 11.56 12.86
CA GLU A 31 -6.69 10.16 13.06
C GLU A 31 -5.43 9.80 12.26
N LEU A 32 -5.30 10.36 11.05
CA LEU A 32 -4.11 10.19 10.22
C LEU A 32 -2.87 10.74 10.93
N LYS A 33 -2.98 11.91 11.57
CA LYS A 33 -1.90 12.51 12.38
C LYS A 33 -1.53 11.63 13.57
N ALA A 34 -2.51 11.10 14.30
CA ALA A 34 -2.27 10.18 15.39
C ALA A 34 -1.63 8.86 14.91
N GLY A 35 -2.02 8.38 13.72
CA GLY A 35 -1.52 7.16 13.08
C GLY A 35 -0.12 7.26 12.49
N GLN A 36 0.45 8.46 12.29
CA GLN A 36 1.75 8.63 11.63
C GLN A 36 2.89 7.83 12.29
N LYS A 37 2.86 7.68 13.62
CA LYS A 37 3.85 6.88 14.35
C LYS A 37 3.80 5.41 13.92
N TRP A 38 2.60 4.87 13.74
CA TRP A 38 2.38 3.50 13.28
C TRP A 38 2.76 3.32 11.81
N PHE A 39 2.42 4.28 10.95
CA PHE A 39 2.84 4.24 9.54
C PHE A 39 4.36 4.24 9.38
N LYS A 40 5.08 5.04 10.17
CA LYS A 40 6.55 5.00 10.19
C LYS A 40 7.08 3.63 10.61
N LEU A 41 6.48 3.02 11.64
CA LEU A 41 6.87 1.68 12.09
C LEU A 41 6.64 0.62 11.01
N ILE A 42 5.49 0.64 10.34
CA ILE A 42 5.16 -0.28 9.23
C ILE A 42 6.18 -0.14 8.10
N ILE A 43 6.56 1.08 7.73
CA ILE A 43 7.56 1.32 6.69
C ILE A 43 8.91 0.72 7.10
N ILE A 44 9.37 0.96 8.33
CA ILE A 44 10.64 0.41 8.82
C ILE A 44 10.63 -1.12 8.76
N ILE A 45 9.57 -1.75 9.29
CA ILE A 45 9.43 -3.22 9.27
C ILE A 45 9.40 -3.73 7.83
N SER A 46 8.65 -3.08 6.93
CA SER A 46 8.55 -3.47 5.53
C SER A 46 9.89 -3.38 4.80
N ILE A 47 10.70 -2.34 5.10
CA ILE A 47 12.06 -2.22 4.55
C ILE A 47 12.96 -3.35 5.04
N ILE A 48 12.91 -3.68 6.34
CA ILE A 48 13.69 -4.79 6.90
C ILE A 48 13.27 -6.12 6.25
N CYS A 49 11.97 -6.41 6.18
CA CYS A 49 11.44 -7.61 5.54
C CYS A 49 11.77 -7.67 4.04
N SER A 50 11.78 -6.53 3.36
CA SER A 50 12.24 -6.44 1.97
C SER A 50 13.72 -6.84 1.84
N ILE A 51 14.59 -6.33 2.71
CA ILE A 51 16.02 -6.70 2.69
C ILE A 51 16.21 -8.20 2.97
N VAL A 52 15.49 -8.75 3.95
CA VAL A 52 15.52 -10.20 4.23
C VAL A 52 15.03 -11.01 3.03
N SER A 53 13.95 -10.58 2.37
CA SER A 53 13.39 -11.24 1.19
C SER A 53 14.33 -11.21 -0.01
N LEU A 54 15.14 -10.15 -0.13
CA LEU A 54 16.19 -10.05 -1.14
C LEU A 54 17.30 -11.07 -0.90
N ILE A 55 17.72 -11.27 0.36
CA ILE A 55 18.74 -12.27 0.73
C ILE A 55 18.23 -13.69 0.47
N THR A 56 16.95 -13.95 0.72
CA THR A 56 16.31 -15.26 0.45
C THR A 56 15.92 -15.45 -1.02
N ARG A 57 16.21 -14.48 -1.90
CA ARG A 57 15.85 -14.49 -3.34
C ARG A 57 14.35 -14.74 -3.58
N ASN A 58 13.49 -14.23 -2.71
CA ASN A 58 12.04 -14.32 -2.86
C ASN A 58 11.48 -13.01 -3.42
N ASP A 59 11.40 -12.95 -4.74
CA ASP A 59 10.94 -11.75 -5.47
C ASP A 59 9.51 -11.34 -5.09
N PHE A 60 8.62 -12.32 -4.90
CA PHE A 60 7.23 -12.06 -4.54
C PHE A 60 7.12 -11.29 -3.22
N LEU A 61 7.83 -11.75 -2.18
CA LEU A 61 7.84 -11.08 -0.88
C LEU A 61 8.58 -9.75 -0.94
N PHE A 62 9.71 -9.68 -1.65
CA PHE A 62 10.46 -8.45 -1.85
C PHE A 62 9.57 -7.33 -2.44
N PHE A 63 8.91 -7.59 -3.56
CA PHE A 63 8.03 -6.61 -4.20
C PHE A 63 6.78 -6.30 -3.36
N SER A 64 6.23 -7.29 -2.65
CA SER A 64 5.08 -7.07 -1.76
C SER A 64 5.43 -6.13 -0.61
N PHE A 65 6.57 -6.33 0.06
CA PHE A 65 6.99 -5.46 1.15
C PHE A 65 7.39 -4.07 0.66
N LEU A 66 8.03 -3.95 -0.50
CA LEU A 66 8.29 -2.65 -1.12
C LEU A 66 7.01 -1.91 -1.49
N PHE A 67 6.03 -2.60 -2.05
CA PHE A 67 4.72 -2.03 -2.37
C PHE A 67 4.05 -1.46 -1.12
N ILE A 68 4.02 -2.24 -0.02
CA ILE A 68 3.47 -1.79 1.26
C ILE A 68 4.22 -0.57 1.78
N ALA A 69 5.57 -0.58 1.74
CA ALA A 69 6.38 0.56 2.17
C ALA A 69 6.05 1.82 1.37
N ILE A 70 5.94 1.72 0.04
CA ILE A 70 5.62 2.84 -0.85
C ILE A 70 4.22 3.38 -0.58
N VAL A 71 3.19 2.53 -0.55
CA VAL A 71 1.81 2.96 -0.32
C VAL A 71 1.64 3.57 1.07
N THR A 72 2.24 2.97 2.10
CA THR A 72 2.18 3.48 3.47
C THR A 72 2.92 4.83 3.61
N SER A 73 4.00 5.05 2.85
CA SER A 73 4.72 6.32 2.85
C SER A 73 3.86 7.49 2.36
N ARG A 74 2.87 7.23 1.48
CA ARG A 74 1.94 8.26 1.00
C ARG A 74 1.01 8.74 2.11
N SER A 75 0.72 7.92 3.11
CA SER A 75 -0.08 8.28 4.28
C SER A 75 0.67 9.18 5.28
N LEU A 76 1.98 9.38 5.10
CA LEU A 76 2.78 10.32 5.91
C LEU A 76 2.81 11.74 5.35
N ARG A 77 2.37 11.94 4.10
CA ARG A 77 2.34 13.24 3.41
C ARG A 77 0.98 13.90 3.56
#